data_AF-A0A0M2NQ25-F1
#
_entry.id   AF-A0A0M2NQ25-F1
#
_cell.length_a   1.000
_cell.length_b   1.000
_cell.length_c   1.000
_cell.angle_alpha   90.00
_cell.angle_beta   90.00
_cell.angle_gamma   90.00
#
_symmetry.space_group_name_H-M   'P 1'
#
loop_
_entity.id
_entity.type
_entity.pdbx_description
1 polymer ?
#
loop_
_entity_poly.entity_id
_entity_poly.type
_entity_poly.pdbx_seq_one_letter_code
_entity_poly.pdbx_strand_id
1 'polypeptide(L)'
;MAPNWDDIYRDKFNESSKGFDEQRKQYQDAQAAEQAALDKQRDTASKRAQQELERASQEAYIARTMAGKKMPQMLAAQGISGGMTETTASNIFRDYLRSKSAADASYNTAMSDLQNSYMTNSSTLKSSWAQKQAELDQQQRSQAMEQAKFAYEIALKEEERRRQEEEERKRQEEAERQQREAAARRSSKSSGKKSSGTTDNDKIKYITKKNGVTTGWVMGKDAAKKMEKLGYEIVW
;
A
#
# COMPACT_ATOMS: atom_id res chain seq x y z
N MET A 1 15.31 -25.95 7.18
CA MET A 1 14.18 -26.03 6.23
C MET A 1 14.30 -24.77 5.43
N ALA A 2 14.55 -24.90 4.13
CA ALA A 2 14.87 -23.76 3.28
C ALA A 2 13.73 -22.73 3.31
N PRO A 3 14.02 -21.42 3.34
CA PRO A 3 13.01 -20.39 3.24
C PRO A 3 12.24 -20.54 1.92
N ASN A 4 10.90 -20.45 1.97
CA ASN A 4 10.04 -20.51 0.80
C ASN A 4 9.76 -19.09 0.29
N TRP A 5 10.12 -18.82 -0.96
CA TRP A 5 9.90 -17.53 -1.61
C TRP A 5 8.41 -17.14 -1.66
N ASP A 6 7.54 -18.08 -2.03
CA ASP A 6 6.13 -17.79 -2.27
C ASP A 6 5.40 -17.37 -0.98
N ASP A 7 5.73 -18.01 0.14
CA ASP A 7 5.16 -17.68 1.45
C ASP A 7 5.62 -16.28 1.91
N ILE A 8 6.92 -15.98 1.78
CA ILE A 8 7.48 -14.67 2.14
C ILE A 8 6.89 -13.56 1.27
N TYR A 9 6.77 -13.80 -0.04
CA TYR A 9 6.15 -12.83 -0.94
C TYR A 9 4.70 -12.58 -0.59
N ARG A 10 3.92 -13.64 -0.34
CA ARG A 10 2.50 -13.51 0.02
C ARG A 10 2.32 -12.73 1.32
N ASP A 11 3.16 -12.98 2.32
CA ASP A 11 3.12 -12.25 3.58
C ASP A 11 3.46 -10.77 3.39
N LYS A 12 4.52 -10.44 2.63
CA LYS A 12 4.86 -9.04 2.33
C LYS A 12 3.83 -8.33 1.47
N PHE A 13 3.21 -9.04 0.54
CA PHE A 13 2.10 -8.51 -0.24
C PHE A 13 0.89 -8.16 0.66
N ASN A 14 0.52 -9.06 1.57
CA ASN A 14 -0.57 -8.84 2.53
C ASN A 14 -0.25 -7.73 3.55
N GLU A 15 1.01 -7.61 3.99
CA GLU A 15 1.43 -6.50 4.86
C GLU A 15 1.30 -5.15 4.14
N SER A 16 1.71 -5.08 2.87
CA SER A 16 1.60 -3.86 2.08
C SER A 16 0.14 -3.49 1.78
N SER A 17 -0.76 -4.48 1.64
CA SER A 17 -2.11 -4.25 1.15
C SER A 17 -2.91 -3.25 1.98
N LYS A 18 -2.77 -3.25 3.30
CA LYS A 18 -3.53 -2.37 4.20
C LYS A 18 -3.37 -0.88 3.86
N GLY A 19 -2.16 -0.45 3.48
CA GLY A 19 -1.91 0.94 3.09
C GLY A 19 -2.50 1.27 1.71
N PHE A 20 -2.33 0.35 0.75
CA PHE A 20 -2.85 0.52 -0.60
C PHE A 20 -4.37 0.38 -0.70
N ASP A 21 -5.00 -0.40 0.19
CA ASP A 21 -6.45 -0.56 0.25
C ASP A 21 -7.13 0.74 0.67
N GLU A 22 -6.58 1.45 1.66
CA GLU A 22 -7.05 2.78 2.06
C GLU A 22 -6.86 3.80 0.91
N GLN A 23 -5.70 3.77 0.25
CA GLN A 23 -5.42 4.66 -0.88
C GLN A 23 -6.34 4.39 -2.08
N ARG A 24 -6.64 3.11 -2.36
CA ARG A 24 -7.58 2.68 -3.39
C ARG A 24 -8.98 3.19 -3.09
N LYS A 25 -9.42 3.11 -1.83
CA LYS A 25 -10.70 3.64 -1.39
C LYS A 25 -10.76 5.17 -1.57
N GLN A 26 -9.71 5.89 -1.18
CA GLN A 26 -9.63 7.33 -1.41
C GLN A 26 -9.70 7.71 -2.89
N TYR A 27 -9.08 6.92 -3.78
CA TYR A 27 -9.19 7.13 -5.22
C TYR A 27 -10.61 6.88 -5.74
N GLN A 28 -11.30 5.86 -5.22
CA GLN A 28 -12.70 5.61 -5.58
C GLN A 28 -13.62 6.74 -5.10
N ASP A 29 -13.44 7.20 -3.86
CA ASP A 29 -14.22 8.30 -3.28
C ASP A 29 -13.97 9.62 -4.04
N ALA A 30 -12.71 9.92 -4.37
CA ALA A 30 -12.34 11.08 -5.17
C ALA A 30 -12.93 11.01 -6.60
N GLN A 31 -12.84 9.85 -7.25
CA GLN A 31 -13.46 9.62 -8.56
C GLN A 31 -14.97 9.85 -8.51
N ALA A 32 -15.65 9.32 -7.48
CA ALA A 32 -17.08 9.51 -7.30
C ALA A 32 -17.45 10.98 -7.07
N ALA A 33 -16.66 11.70 -6.26
CA ALA A 33 -16.85 13.12 -6.02
C ALA A 33 -16.67 13.98 -7.29
N GLU A 34 -15.65 13.69 -8.09
CA GLU A 34 -15.40 14.38 -9.37
C GLU A 34 -16.50 14.08 -10.40
N GLN A 35 -16.95 12.82 -10.49
CA GLN A 35 -18.06 12.46 -11.37
C GLN A 35 -19.35 13.16 -10.94
N ALA A 36 -19.65 13.21 -9.64
CA ALA A 36 -20.80 13.94 -9.11
C ALA A 36 -20.71 15.46 -9.38
N ALA A 37 -19.50 16.04 -9.38
CA ALA A 37 -19.29 17.43 -9.74
C ALA A 37 -19.58 17.68 -11.24
N LEU A 38 -19.13 16.79 -12.13
CA LEU A 38 -19.45 16.86 -13.56
C LEU A 38 -20.96 16.74 -13.81
N ASP A 39 -21.63 15.82 -13.12
CA ASP A 39 -23.08 15.64 -13.23
C ASP A 39 -23.83 16.92 -12.79
N LYS A 40 -23.43 17.52 -11.66
CA LYS A 40 -24.00 18.80 -11.19
C LYS A 40 -23.77 19.95 -12.17
N GLN A 41 -22.58 20.02 -12.79
CA GLN A 41 -22.29 21.04 -13.80
C GLN A 41 -23.20 20.87 -15.02
N ARG A 42 -23.35 19.64 -15.51
CA ARG A 42 -24.26 19.30 -16.60
C ARG A 42 -25.70 19.71 -16.27
N ASP A 43 -26.20 19.31 -15.10
CA ASP A 43 -27.57 19.61 -14.70
C ASP A 43 -27.82 21.12 -14.59
N THR A 44 -26.86 21.86 -14.03
CA THR A 44 -26.94 23.32 -13.91
C THR A 44 -26.96 23.99 -15.29
N ALA A 45 -26.08 23.56 -16.19
CA ALA A 45 -26.03 24.09 -17.55
C ALA A 45 -27.29 23.74 -18.35
N SER A 46 -27.80 22.51 -18.21
CA SER A 46 -29.05 22.07 -18.85
C SER A 46 -30.25 22.90 -18.38
N LYS A 47 -30.36 23.17 -17.07
CA LYS A 47 -31.41 24.04 -16.52
C LYS A 47 -31.31 25.47 -17.07
N ARG A 48 -30.10 26.00 -17.18
CA ARG A 48 -29.87 27.34 -17.74
C ARG A 48 -30.28 27.39 -19.22
N ALA A 49 -29.92 26.39 -20.02
CA ALA A 49 -30.32 26.32 -21.42
C ALA A 49 -31.86 26.25 -21.56
N GLN A 50 -32.52 25.49 -20.68
CA GLN A 50 -33.98 25.42 -20.66
C GLN A 50 -34.64 26.74 -20.28
N GLN A 51 -34.11 27.45 -19.27
CA GLN A 51 -34.60 28.78 -18.90
C GLN A 51 -34.45 29.80 -20.04
N GLU A 52 -33.35 29.73 -20.79
CA GLU A 52 -33.13 30.60 -21.95
C GLU A 52 -34.13 30.29 -23.07
N LEU A 53 -34.40 29.01 -23.33
CA LEU A 53 -35.44 28.60 -24.28
C LEU A 53 -36.83 29.11 -23.90
N GLU A 54 -37.20 28.96 -22.62
CA GLU A 54 -38.48 29.44 -22.09
C GLU A 54 -38.59 30.96 -22.24
N ARG A 55 -37.53 31.69 -21.87
CA ARG A 55 -37.48 33.15 -22.00
C ARG A 55 -37.59 33.58 -23.46
N ALA A 56 -36.80 33.00 -24.38
CA ALA A 56 -36.85 33.32 -25.79
C ALA A 56 -38.23 33.03 -26.40
N SER A 57 -38.88 31.94 -25.98
CA SER A 57 -40.24 31.60 -26.39
C SER A 57 -41.28 32.61 -25.90
N GLN A 58 -41.13 33.07 -24.65
CA GLN A 58 -41.98 34.12 -24.08
C GLN A 58 -41.79 35.46 -24.82
N GLU A 59 -40.55 35.85 -25.09
CA GLU A 59 -40.22 37.07 -25.85
C GLU A 59 -40.82 37.01 -27.26
N ALA A 60 -40.71 35.88 -27.95
CA ALA A 60 -41.34 35.66 -29.26
C ALA A 60 -42.87 35.85 -29.20
N TYR A 61 -43.51 35.29 -28.17
CA TYR A 61 -44.95 35.43 -27.98
C TYR A 61 -45.36 36.87 -27.65
N ILE A 62 -44.62 37.56 -26.79
CA ILE A 62 -44.84 38.98 -26.46
C ILE A 62 -44.68 39.83 -27.73
N ALA A 63 -43.64 39.60 -28.53
CA ALA A 63 -43.42 40.30 -29.78
C ALA A 63 -44.61 40.10 -30.74
N ARG A 64 -45.09 38.86 -30.90
CA ARG A 64 -46.28 38.54 -31.71
C ARG A 64 -47.52 39.29 -31.23
N THR A 65 -47.81 39.24 -29.93
CA THR A 65 -49.02 39.86 -29.36
C THR A 65 -48.95 41.39 -29.43
N MET A 66 -47.79 41.98 -29.19
CA MET A 66 -47.58 43.43 -29.35
C MET A 66 -47.70 43.88 -30.80
N ALA A 67 -47.13 43.12 -31.74
CA ALA A 67 -47.27 43.39 -33.17
C ALA A 67 -48.74 43.28 -33.61
N GLY A 68 -49.45 42.23 -33.18
CA GLY A 68 -50.88 42.07 -33.45
C GLY A 68 -51.75 43.20 -32.88
N LYS A 69 -51.44 43.70 -31.67
CA LYS A 69 -52.15 44.86 -31.08
C LYS A 69 -51.89 46.17 -31.83
N LYS A 70 -50.67 46.39 -32.32
CA LYS A 70 -50.29 47.59 -33.09
C LYS A 70 -50.75 47.55 -34.54
N MET A 71 -51.07 46.37 -35.04
CA MET A 71 -51.43 46.12 -36.42
C MET A 71 -52.61 46.97 -36.93
N PRO A 72 -53.76 47.09 -36.22
CA PRO A 72 -54.86 47.94 -36.68
C PRO A 72 -54.47 49.41 -36.82
N GLN A 73 -53.66 49.93 -35.90
CA GLN A 73 -53.15 51.30 -35.97
C GLN A 73 -52.19 51.50 -37.15
N MET A 74 -51.30 50.54 -37.41
CA MET A 74 -50.40 50.60 -38.58
C MET A 74 -51.16 50.58 -39.90
N LEU A 75 -52.17 49.71 -40.03
CA LEU A 75 -52.98 49.59 -41.24
C LEU A 75 -53.80 50.86 -41.50
N ALA A 76 -54.40 51.43 -40.45
CA ALA A 76 -55.15 52.68 -40.53
C ALA A 76 -54.23 53.85 -40.93
N ALA A 77 -53.02 53.94 -40.38
CA ALA A 77 -52.05 54.99 -40.70
C ALA A 77 -51.54 54.93 -42.15
N GLN A 78 -51.53 53.74 -42.77
CA GLN A 78 -51.08 53.55 -44.15
C GLN A 78 -52.23 53.52 -45.18
N GLY A 79 -53.49 53.73 -44.76
CA GLY A 79 -54.65 53.68 -45.66
C GLY A 79 -54.91 52.30 -46.26
N ILE A 80 -54.46 51.25 -45.58
CA ILE A 80 -54.43 49.88 -46.07
C ILE A 80 -55.77 49.18 -45.82
N SER A 81 -56.35 48.56 -46.86
CA SER A 81 -57.54 47.72 -46.74
C SER A 81 -57.33 46.29 -47.26
N GLY A 82 -58.06 45.33 -46.68
CA GLY A 82 -58.27 43.97 -47.18
C GLY A 82 -57.01 43.10 -47.29
N GLY A 83 -56.36 43.10 -48.46
CA GLY A 83 -55.31 42.14 -48.80
C GLY A 83 -53.93 42.41 -48.18
N MET A 84 -53.58 43.68 -47.93
CA MET A 84 -52.34 43.97 -47.21
C MET A 84 -52.47 43.68 -45.70
N THR A 85 -53.69 43.73 -45.14
CA THR A 85 -53.96 43.32 -43.76
C THR A 85 -53.66 41.83 -43.55
N GLU A 86 -54.11 40.97 -44.46
CA GLU A 86 -53.77 39.53 -44.43
C GLU A 86 -52.27 39.27 -44.57
N THR A 87 -51.59 40.03 -45.44
CA THR A 87 -50.14 39.94 -45.62
C THR A 87 -49.38 40.34 -44.35
N THR A 88 -49.76 41.45 -43.71
CA THR A 88 -49.13 41.90 -42.45
C THR A 88 -49.38 40.89 -41.32
N ALA A 89 -50.57 40.27 -41.23
CA ALA A 89 -50.85 39.26 -40.21
C ALA A 89 -50.00 38.01 -40.42
N SER A 90 -49.89 37.58 -41.68
CA SER A 90 -49.05 36.46 -42.08
C SER A 90 -47.58 36.70 -41.73
N ASN A 91 -47.06 37.92 -41.98
CA ASN A 91 -45.69 38.28 -41.62
C ASN A 91 -45.46 38.22 -40.10
N ILE A 92 -46.36 38.79 -39.30
CA ILE A 92 -46.27 38.72 -37.82
C ILE A 92 -46.24 37.27 -37.33
N PHE A 93 -47.06 36.40 -37.91
CA PHE A 93 -47.09 34.99 -37.56
C PHE A 93 -45.80 34.27 -38.01
N ARG A 94 -45.29 34.59 -39.20
CA ARG A 94 -44.04 34.04 -39.74
C ARG A 94 -42.84 34.43 -38.88
N ASP A 95 -42.77 35.69 -38.43
CA ASP A 95 -41.72 36.18 -37.54
C ASP A 95 -41.75 35.48 -36.18
N TYR A 96 -42.93 35.26 -35.62
CA TYR A 96 -43.11 34.45 -34.42
C TYR A 96 -42.57 33.02 -34.59
N LEU A 97 -42.98 32.33 -35.65
CA LEU A 97 -42.52 30.97 -35.93
C LEU A 97 -41.00 30.92 -36.13
N ARG A 98 -40.44 31.90 -36.84
CA ARG A 98 -39.00 32.02 -37.04
C ARG A 98 -38.25 32.23 -35.73
N SER A 99 -38.75 33.11 -34.86
CA SER A 99 -38.16 33.38 -33.55
C SER A 99 -38.20 32.13 -32.66
N LYS A 100 -39.33 31.41 -32.64
CA LYS A 100 -39.45 30.15 -31.91
C LYS A 100 -38.49 29.08 -32.44
N SER A 101 -38.46 28.89 -33.76
CA SER A 101 -37.54 27.93 -34.40
C SER A 101 -36.07 28.27 -34.14
N ALA A 102 -35.71 29.56 -34.07
CA ALA A 102 -34.36 29.98 -33.73
C ALA A 102 -34.01 29.67 -32.26
N ALA A 103 -34.95 29.87 -31.34
CA ALA A 103 -34.78 29.51 -29.93
C ALA A 103 -34.62 27.99 -29.75
N ASP A 104 -35.48 27.19 -30.39
CA ASP A 104 -35.38 25.72 -30.37
C ASP A 104 -34.05 25.23 -30.95
N ALA A 105 -33.59 25.82 -32.06
CA ALA A 105 -32.30 25.49 -32.65
C ALA A 105 -31.12 25.84 -31.71
N SER A 106 -31.16 27.02 -31.08
CA SER A 106 -30.13 27.44 -30.13
C SER A 106 -30.07 26.53 -28.91
N TYR A 107 -31.22 26.13 -28.37
CA TYR A 107 -31.32 25.16 -27.27
C TYR A 107 -30.74 23.79 -27.65
N ASN A 108 -31.10 23.28 -28.83
CA ASN A 108 -30.61 21.98 -29.30
C ASN A 108 -29.08 21.99 -29.48
N THR A 109 -28.53 23.06 -30.04
CA THR A 109 -27.07 23.23 -30.15
C THR A 109 -26.42 23.26 -28.77
N ALA A 110 -26.93 24.07 -27.84
CA ALA A 110 -26.39 24.15 -26.48
C ALA A 110 -26.43 22.80 -25.75
N MET A 111 -27.51 22.03 -25.92
CA MET A 111 -27.67 20.72 -25.29
C MET A 111 -26.74 19.67 -25.92
N SER A 112 -26.57 19.72 -27.24
CA SER A 112 -25.61 18.86 -27.97
C SER A 112 -24.17 19.14 -27.53
N ASP A 113 -23.77 20.41 -27.47
CA ASP A 113 -22.43 20.80 -27.02
C ASP A 113 -22.17 20.42 -25.56
N LEU A 114 -23.19 20.57 -24.71
CA LEU A 114 -23.14 20.14 -23.32
C LEU A 114 -22.95 18.62 -23.21
N GLN A 115 -23.70 17.84 -23.99
CA GLN A 115 -23.59 16.38 -23.98
C GLN A 115 -22.22 15.91 -24.50
N ASN A 116 -21.72 16.50 -25.59
CA ASN A 116 -20.41 16.18 -26.14
C ASN A 116 -19.29 16.50 -25.14
N SER A 117 -19.36 17.67 -24.50
CA SER A 117 -18.40 18.09 -23.47
C SER A 117 -18.45 17.16 -22.26
N TYR A 118 -19.65 16.81 -21.79
CA TYR A 118 -19.83 15.89 -20.68
C TYR A 118 -19.27 14.49 -20.98
N MET A 119 -19.58 13.94 -22.16
CA MET A 119 -19.08 12.63 -22.58
C MET A 119 -17.55 12.62 -22.69
N THR A 120 -16.97 13.65 -23.28
CA THR A 120 -15.51 13.80 -23.41
C THR A 120 -14.84 13.90 -22.04
N ASN A 121 -15.37 14.75 -21.15
CA ASN A 121 -14.84 14.95 -19.82
C ASN A 121 -14.99 13.69 -18.95
N SER A 122 -16.15 13.04 -18.95
CA SER A 122 -16.37 11.81 -18.19
C SER A 122 -15.49 10.67 -18.70
N SER A 123 -15.31 10.52 -20.02
CA SER A 123 -14.40 9.52 -20.59
C SER A 123 -12.95 9.78 -20.18
N THR A 124 -12.49 11.03 -20.27
CA THR A 124 -11.14 11.44 -19.86
C THR A 124 -10.91 11.17 -18.38
N LEU A 125 -11.91 11.50 -17.54
CA LEU A 125 -11.91 11.25 -16.11
C LEU A 125 -11.75 9.77 -15.81
N LYS A 126 -12.59 8.91 -16.41
CA LYS A 126 -12.53 7.46 -16.21
C LYS A 126 -11.18 6.87 -16.62
N SER A 127 -10.64 7.28 -17.77
CA SER A 127 -9.34 6.80 -18.24
C SER A 127 -8.19 7.23 -17.30
N SER A 128 -8.20 8.48 -16.83
CA SER A 128 -7.21 9.00 -15.88
C SER A 128 -7.25 8.23 -14.55
N TRP A 129 -8.44 7.97 -14.01
CA TRP A 129 -8.59 7.21 -12.78
C TRP A 129 -8.23 5.73 -12.94
N ALA A 130 -8.55 5.11 -14.07
CA ALA A 130 -8.11 3.75 -14.38
C ALA A 130 -6.58 3.66 -14.43
N GLN A 131 -5.90 4.65 -15.02
CA GLN A 131 -4.44 4.73 -15.00
C GLN A 131 -3.88 4.87 -13.57
N LYS A 132 -4.45 5.75 -12.75
CA LYS A 132 -4.05 5.92 -11.34
C LYS A 132 -4.22 4.63 -10.53
N GLN A 133 -5.31 3.90 -10.73
CA GLN A 133 -5.53 2.62 -10.06
C GLN A 133 -4.53 1.55 -10.53
N ALA A 134 -4.26 1.47 -11.83
CA ALA A 134 -3.26 0.54 -12.36
C ALA A 134 -1.85 0.85 -11.85
N GLU A 135 -1.48 2.13 -11.77
CA GLU A 135 -0.21 2.58 -11.21
C GLU A 135 -0.11 2.21 -9.72
N LEU A 136 -1.19 2.42 -8.96
CA LEU A 136 -1.26 2.05 -7.55
C LEU A 136 -1.07 0.54 -7.35
N ASP A 137 -1.74 -0.28 -8.16
CA ASP A 137 -1.60 -1.74 -8.15
C ASP A 137 -0.18 -2.19 -8.49
N GLN A 138 0.45 -1.51 -9.46
CA GLN A 138 1.84 -1.77 -9.82
C GLN A 138 2.81 -1.39 -8.71
N GLN A 139 2.59 -0.24 -8.05
CA GLN A 139 3.38 0.21 -6.90
C GLN A 139 3.28 -0.76 -5.72
N GLN A 140 2.08 -1.28 -5.44
CA GLN A 140 1.90 -2.30 -4.40
C GLN A 140 2.72 -3.55 -4.72
N ARG A 141 2.61 -4.06 -5.95
CA ARG A 141 3.35 -5.26 -6.37
C ARG A 141 4.85 -5.06 -6.34
N SER A 142 5.35 -3.91 -6.81
CA SER A 142 6.79 -3.63 -6.82
C SER A 142 7.34 -3.52 -5.40
N GLN A 143 6.65 -2.81 -4.51
CA GLN A 143 7.06 -2.68 -3.11
C GLN A 143 7.04 -4.03 -2.39
N ALA A 144 5.98 -4.84 -2.58
CA ALA A 144 5.91 -6.18 -2.02
C ALA A 144 7.05 -7.08 -2.53
N MET A 145 7.37 -7.00 -3.83
CA MET A 145 8.48 -7.75 -4.42
C MET A 145 9.83 -7.35 -3.82
N GLU A 146 10.08 -6.05 -3.65
CA GLU A 146 11.34 -5.55 -3.07
C GLU A 146 11.50 -5.99 -1.61
N GLN A 147 10.45 -5.85 -0.81
CA GLN A 147 10.45 -6.29 0.58
C GLN A 147 10.60 -7.81 0.71
N ALA A 148 9.97 -8.58 -0.18
CA ALA A 148 10.10 -10.03 -0.20
C ALA A 148 11.52 -10.46 -0.56
N LYS A 149 12.16 -9.82 -1.56
CA LYS A 149 13.57 -10.08 -1.92
C LYS A 149 14.48 -9.89 -0.71
N PHE A 150 14.32 -8.77 -0.03
CA PHE A 150 15.10 -8.46 1.16
C PHE A 150 14.87 -9.48 2.29
N ALA A 151 13.61 -9.81 2.58
CA ALA A 151 13.26 -10.80 3.61
C ALA A 151 13.81 -12.21 3.28
N TYR A 152 13.75 -12.61 2.02
CA TYR A 152 14.30 -13.89 1.56
C TYR A 152 15.81 -13.95 1.70
N GLU A 153 16.54 -12.88 1.34
CA GLU A 153 17.99 -12.80 1.55
C GLU A 153 18.39 -12.91 3.01
N ILE A 154 17.62 -12.29 3.92
CA ILE A 154 17.85 -12.42 5.36
C ILE A 154 17.63 -13.87 5.81
N ALA A 155 16.53 -14.48 5.38
CA ALA A 155 16.19 -15.85 5.78
C ALA A 155 17.24 -16.87 5.28
N LEU A 156 17.79 -16.66 4.07
CA LEU A 156 18.90 -17.47 3.55
C LEU A 156 20.16 -17.35 4.41
N LYS A 157 20.59 -16.12 4.71
CA LYS A 157 21.77 -15.88 5.56
C LYS A 157 21.60 -16.47 6.96
N GLU A 158 20.39 -16.40 7.50
CA GLU A 158 20.09 -16.98 8.81
C GLU A 158 20.13 -18.51 8.78
N GLU A 159 19.63 -19.15 7.71
CA GLU A 159 19.72 -20.60 7.58
C GLU A 159 21.18 -21.07 7.38
N GLU A 160 21.99 -20.34 6.62
CA GLU A 160 23.43 -20.61 6.48
C GLU A 160 24.16 -20.52 7.83
N ARG A 161 23.89 -19.47 8.60
CA ARG A 161 24.45 -19.31 9.95
C ARG A 161 24.05 -20.47 10.86
N ARG A 162 22.78 -20.90 10.83
CA ARG A 162 22.31 -22.05 11.62
C ARG A 162 23.02 -23.34 11.23
N ARG A 163 23.29 -23.56 9.94
CA ARG A 163 24.06 -24.74 9.48
C ARG A 163 25.51 -24.68 9.98
N GLN A 164 26.16 -23.52 9.91
CA GLN A 164 27.52 -23.34 10.43
C GLN A 164 27.59 -23.63 11.93
N GLU A 165 26.66 -23.10 12.72
CA GLU A 165 26.56 -23.36 14.16
C GLU A 165 26.33 -24.85 14.47
N GLU A 166 25.50 -25.54 13.69
CA GLU A 166 25.29 -26.99 13.87
C GLU A 166 26.53 -27.82 13.51
N GLU A 167 27.26 -27.45 12.46
CA GLU A 167 28.52 -28.11 12.08
C GLU A 167 29.60 -27.88 13.13
N GLU A 168 29.73 -26.65 13.65
CA GLU A 168 30.66 -26.34 14.73
C GLU A 168 30.31 -27.11 16.01
N ARG A 169 29.01 -27.16 16.37
CA ARG A 169 28.53 -27.96 17.51
C ARG A 169 28.88 -29.43 17.34
N LYS A 170 28.66 -30.01 16.15
CA LYS A 170 29.04 -31.41 15.86
C LYS A 170 30.55 -31.62 15.94
N ARG A 171 31.36 -30.70 15.39
CA ARG A 171 32.85 -30.79 15.49
C ARG A 171 33.33 -30.71 16.93
N GLN A 172 32.73 -29.85 17.75
CA GLN A 172 33.06 -29.76 19.18
C GLN A 172 32.72 -31.06 19.91
N GLU A 173 31.53 -31.61 19.68
CA GLU A 173 31.12 -32.90 20.26
C GLU A 173 32.03 -34.06 19.83
N GLU A 174 32.44 -34.13 18.56
CA GLU A 174 33.37 -35.15 18.07
C GLU A 174 34.77 -35.00 18.66
N ALA A 175 35.29 -33.77 18.73
CA ALA A 175 36.57 -33.48 19.38
C ALA A 175 36.54 -33.88 20.86
N GLU A 176 35.43 -33.61 21.56
CA GLU A 176 35.24 -34.03 22.95
C GLU A 176 35.18 -35.56 23.08
N ARG A 177 34.46 -36.26 22.18
CA ARG A 177 34.45 -37.74 22.15
C ARG A 177 35.84 -38.32 21.91
N GLN A 178 36.60 -37.78 20.96
CA GLN A 178 37.97 -38.22 20.68
C GLN A 178 38.91 -37.95 21.86
N GLN A 179 38.77 -36.81 22.55
CA GLN A 179 39.52 -36.53 23.78
C GLN A 179 39.17 -37.52 24.90
N ARG A 180 37.88 -37.82 25.10
CA ARG A 180 37.43 -38.82 26.07
C ARG A 180 37.95 -40.23 25.75
N GLU A 181 37.93 -40.64 24.48
CA GLU A 181 38.45 -41.95 24.05
C GLU A 181 39.99 -42.02 24.15
N ALA A 182 40.71 -40.95 23.78
CA ALA A 182 42.16 -40.86 23.94
C ALA A 182 42.58 -40.89 25.42
N ALA A 183 41.82 -40.24 26.31
CA ALA A 183 42.02 -40.34 27.76
C ALA A 183 41.78 -41.78 28.26
N ALA A 184 40.76 -42.48 27.76
CA ALA A 184 40.50 -43.89 28.09
C ALA A 184 41.61 -44.83 27.56
N ARG A 185 42.15 -44.58 26.37
CA ARG A 185 43.28 -45.37 25.83
C ARG A 185 44.59 -45.16 26.60
N ARG A 186 44.85 -43.93 27.07
CA ARG A 186 46.00 -43.62 27.94
C ARG A 186 45.92 -44.31 29.30
N SER A 187 44.72 -44.56 29.84
CA SER A 187 44.57 -45.35 31.07
C SER A 187 44.74 -46.86 30.83
N SER A 188 44.46 -47.36 29.63
CA SER A 188 44.64 -48.79 29.28
C SER A 188 46.11 -49.18 29.00
N LYS A 189 46.95 -48.24 28.51
CA LYS A 189 48.36 -48.48 28.14
C LYS A 189 49.34 -48.34 29.31
N SER A 190 48.86 -48.05 30.52
CA SER A 190 49.66 -48.09 31.76
C SER A 190 49.46 -49.39 32.58
N SER A 191 48.97 -50.46 31.97
CA SER A 191 48.88 -51.78 32.60
C SER A 191 50.17 -52.60 32.40
N GLY A 192 51.29 -52.13 32.95
CA GLY A 192 52.56 -52.83 32.71
C GLY A 192 53.82 -52.35 33.44
N LYS A 193 53.72 -51.93 34.72
CA LYS A 193 54.88 -52.00 35.62
C LYS A 193 54.43 -51.95 37.08
N LYS A 194 54.46 -53.11 37.74
CA LYS A 194 54.51 -53.18 39.22
C LYS A 194 55.90 -52.69 39.63
N SER A 195 55.97 -51.56 40.32
CA SER A 195 57.07 -51.27 41.24
C SER A 195 56.47 -50.88 42.58
N SER A 196 56.61 -51.81 43.51
CA SER A 196 56.47 -51.67 44.95
C SER A 196 57.28 -50.48 45.45
N GLY A 197 56.63 -49.63 46.25
CA GLY A 197 57.25 -48.50 46.94
C GLY A 197 56.40 -48.09 48.13
N THR A 198 56.60 -48.83 49.22
CA THR A 198 56.47 -48.49 50.64
C THR A 198 56.00 -47.07 51.00
N THR A 199 54.90 -47.06 51.76
CA THR A 199 54.42 -46.11 52.79
C THR A 199 55.21 -44.81 53.00
N ASP A 200 54.52 -43.66 52.98
CA ASP A 200 54.20 -42.99 54.26
C ASP A 200 53.28 -41.75 54.15
N ASN A 201 52.47 -41.63 55.20
CA ASN A 201 51.85 -40.42 55.75
C ASN A 201 50.61 -39.83 55.06
N ASP A 202 49.46 -40.31 55.54
CA ASP A 202 48.25 -39.52 55.77
C ASP A 202 48.56 -38.16 56.41
N LYS A 203 48.30 -37.08 55.67
CA LYS A 203 47.94 -35.78 56.24
C LYS A 203 46.84 -35.15 55.39
N ILE A 204 45.63 -35.18 55.94
CA ILE A 204 44.42 -34.54 55.41
C ILE A 204 44.62 -33.02 55.46
N LYS A 205 44.33 -32.30 54.37
CA LYS A 205 44.34 -30.83 54.34
C LYS A 205 43.10 -30.27 53.66
N TYR A 206 42.49 -29.28 54.32
CA TYR A 206 41.29 -28.57 53.86
C TYR A 206 41.68 -27.31 53.09
N ILE A 207 40.92 -26.96 52.05
CA ILE A 207 41.06 -25.70 51.30
C ILE A 207 39.79 -24.86 51.52
N THR A 208 39.94 -23.62 51.96
CA THR A 208 38.86 -22.63 52.09
C THR A 208 39.01 -21.56 51.01
N LYS A 209 37.96 -21.35 50.20
CA LYS A 209 37.86 -20.16 49.32
C LYS A 209 37.42 -18.95 50.15
N LYS A 210 37.90 -17.75 49.79
CA LYS A 210 37.53 -16.45 50.41
C LYS A 210 36.02 -16.12 50.47
N ASN A 211 35.16 -16.94 49.84
CA ASN A 211 33.71 -16.76 49.82
C ASN A 211 32.93 -17.89 50.53
N GLY A 212 33.55 -18.57 51.51
CA GLY A 212 32.81 -19.38 52.49
C GLY A 212 32.30 -20.75 52.05
N VAL A 213 32.83 -21.34 50.98
CA VAL A 213 32.49 -22.72 50.56
C VAL A 213 33.69 -23.64 50.70
N THR A 214 33.56 -24.64 51.57
CA THR A 214 34.58 -25.67 51.85
C THR A 214 34.35 -26.88 50.95
N THR A 215 35.34 -27.25 50.14
CA THR A 215 35.30 -28.50 49.36
C THR A 215 36.59 -29.27 49.58
N GLY A 216 36.49 -30.48 50.14
CA GLY A 216 37.64 -31.32 50.50
C GLY A 216 38.10 -32.17 49.32
N TRP A 217 39.39 -32.11 49.00
CA TRP A 217 40.04 -33.00 48.03
C TRP A 217 41.43 -33.38 48.53
N VAL A 218 41.78 -34.66 48.42
CA VAL A 218 43.13 -35.16 48.74
C VAL A 218 44.03 -34.88 47.53
N MET A 219 45.04 -34.01 47.71
CA MET A 219 45.99 -33.64 46.66
C MET A 219 47.44 -33.95 47.07
N GLY A 220 48.23 -34.43 46.11
CA GLY A 220 49.68 -34.61 46.26
C GLY A 220 50.47 -33.30 46.27
N LYS A 221 51.71 -33.33 46.78
CA LYS A 221 52.58 -32.16 46.99
C LYS A 221 52.80 -31.29 45.74
N ASP A 222 52.80 -31.89 44.55
CA ASP A 222 52.99 -31.15 43.30
C ASP A 222 51.75 -30.36 42.88
N ALA A 223 50.57 -30.86 43.22
CA ALA A 223 49.31 -30.13 42.98
C ALA A 223 49.17 -28.95 43.95
N ALA A 224 49.64 -29.10 45.19
CA ALA A 224 49.67 -28.02 46.19
C ALA A 224 50.50 -26.80 45.71
N LYS A 225 51.73 -27.03 45.20
CA LYS A 225 52.57 -25.96 44.61
C LYS A 225 51.91 -25.24 43.43
N LYS A 226 51.04 -25.91 42.68
CA LYS A 226 50.34 -25.34 41.54
C LYS A 226 49.15 -24.47 41.98
N MET A 227 48.49 -24.82 43.08
CA MET A 227 47.36 -24.08 43.64
C MET A 227 47.79 -22.80 44.38
N GLU A 228 48.95 -22.81 45.04
CA GLU A 228 49.55 -21.61 45.64
C GLU A 228 49.86 -20.54 44.58
N LYS A 229 50.33 -20.96 43.40
CA LYS A 229 50.52 -20.06 42.23
C LYS A 229 49.21 -19.48 41.67
N LEU A 230 48.07 -20.13 41.93
CA LEU A 230 46.74 -19.69 41.52
C LEU A 230 46.04 -18.85 42.61
N GLY A 231 46.74 -18.49 43.69
CA GLY A 231 46.25 -17.58 44.73
C GLY A 231 45.39 -18.22 45.83
N TYR A 232 45.46 -19.55 45.98
CA TYR A 232 44.78 -20.27 47.07
C TYR A 232 45.69 -20.38 48.31
N GLU A 233 45.17 -20.05 49.48
CA GLU A 233 45.86 -20.31 50.76
C GLU A 233 45.77 -21.79 51.13
N ILE A 234 46.92 -22.37 51.48
CA ILE A 234 47.03 -23.77 51.91
C ILE A 234 47.28 -23.78 53.41
N VAL A 235 46.30 -24.23 54.18
CA VAL A 235 46.44 -24.42 55.62
C VAL A 235 47.07 -25.79 55.87
N TRP A 236 48.11 -25.84 56.72
CA TRP A 236 48.92 -27.04 57.00
C TRP A 236 48.29 -27.98 58.02
#